data_AF-A0A2I0JD00-F1
#
_entry.id   AF-A0A2I0JD00-F1
#
_cell.length_a   1.000
_cell.length_b   1.000
_cell.length_c   1.000
_cell.angle_alpha   90.00
_cell.angle_beta   90.00
_cell.angle_gamma   90.00
#
_symmetry.space_group_name_H-M   'P 1'
#
loop_
_entity.id
_entity.type
_entity.pdbx_description
1 polymer ?
#
loop_
_entity_poly.entity_id
_entity_poly.type
_entity_poly.pdbx_seq_one_letter_code
_entity_poly.pdbx_strand_id
1 'polypeptide(L)'
;MVEYLQSSVGIIHKNHAESITTYIKESVEEELKDSDLDGKSAPKKRLTFCVEGNISVGKTTFLQRIANETLELRDLVEVVPEPISKWQDIGPDHFNILDAFYAEPHRYAYTFQNYVFVTRVMQERESSGGLKPLRLMERSVFSDRMVFVRAVHEAKWMNEMEISIYDSWFDPVVSCLPGLIPDGFIYLRASPDTCHKRMKLRKRTEEGGVSLEYLRDLHEKHESWLFPFESGNHGVLAVSKPPLLTDNCLPPNIRDRVFYLEGDHMHSSIQKVPALVLDCEPNIDFSRDIDAKRQYASQVAQFFEFVKKRKEEEPSTNAAGTGGSQGQQQILLSPKGGLWMPDGQPFPESALGSLDFRKLSLMSG
;
A
#
# COMPACT_ATOMS: atom_id res chain seq x y z
N MET A 1 -25.06 7.08 29.38
CA MET A 1 -24.18 6.56 28.30
C MET A 1 -22.89 5.99 28.86
N VAL A 2 -22.10 6.72 29.66
CA VAL A 2 -20.93 6.19 30.41
C VAL A 2 -21.29 4.93 31.20
N GLU A 3 -22.36 4.94 32.00
CA GLU A 3 -22.82 3.76 32.74
C GLU A 3 -23.27 2.59 31.84
N TYR A 4 -23.77 2.87 30.64
CA TYR A 4 -24.14 1.84 29.64
C TYR A 4 -22.90 1.24 28.97
N LEU A 5 -21.90 2.07 28.65
CA LEU A 5 -20.60 1.64 28.12
C LEU A 5 -19.82 0.79 29.14
N GLN A 6 -19.96 1.10 30.44
CA GLN A 6 -19.37 0.31 31.52
C GLN A 6 -20.10 -1.02 31.74
N SER A 7 -21.44 -1.03 31.72
CA SER A 7 -22.24 -2.22 32.07
C SER A 7 -22.54 -3.16 30.90
N SER A 8 -22.84 -2.65 29.71
CA SER A 8 -23.22 -3.44 28.54
C SER A 8 -22.07 -3.72 27.58
N VAL A 9 -21.05 -2.84 27.54
CA VAL A 9 -19.91 -2.92 26.60
C VAL A 9 -18.61 -3.31 27.32
N GLY A 10 -18.62 -3.37 28.66
CA GLY A 10 -17.52 -3.88 29.47
C GLY A 10 -16.30 -2.96 29.57
N ILE A 11 -16.47 -1.65 29.33
CA ILE A 11 -15.37 -0.67 29.44
C ILE A 11 -15.07 -0.42 30.92
N ILE A 12 -13.93 -0.94 31.40
CA ILE A 12 -13.60 -1.05 32.82
C ILE A 12 -13.11 0.28 33.42
N HIS A 13 -12.50 1.15 32.60
CA HIS A 13 -11.91 2.41 33.06
C HIS A 13 -12.82 3.61 32.81
N LYS A 14 -13.20 4.30 33.91
CA LYS A 14 -14.08 5.48 33.91
C LYS A 14 -13.59 6.59 32.97
N ASN A 15 -12.28 6.87 32.94
CA ASN A 15 -11.70 7.90 32.09
C ASN A 15 -11.85 7.58 30.59
N HIS A 16 -11.79 6.29 30.18
CA HIS A 16 -12.00 5.91 28.79
C HIS A 16 -13.48 5.99 28.39
N ALA A 17 -14.39 5.54 29.26
CA ALA A 17 -15.82 5.68 29.01
C ALA A 17 -16.23 7.16 28.91
N GLU A 18 -15.61 8.04 29.71
CA GLU A 18 -15.78 9.49 29.62
C GLU A 18 -15.17 10.06 28.34
N SER A 19 -13.93 9.70 27.95
CA SER A 19 -13.33 10.15 26.67
C SER A 19 -14.14 9.74 25.45
N ILE A 20 -14.64 8.50 25.41
CA ILE A 20 -15.48 8.00 24.31
C ILE A 20 -16.82 8.73 24.30
N THR A 21 -17.41 8.98 25.47
CA THR A 21 -18.66 9.74 25.57
C THR A 21 -18.46 11.17 25.10
N THR A 22 -17.34 11.81 25.47
CA THR A 22 -16.97 13.15 25.02
C THR A 22 -16.73 13.17 23.51
N TYR A 23 -16.01 12.19 22.95
CA TYR A 23 -15.77 12.09 21.52
C TYR A 23 -17.05 11.87 20.70
N ILE A 24 -17.96 11.00 21.16
CA ILE A 24 -19.25 10.79 20.52
C ILE A 24 -20.11 12.06 20.64
N LYS A 25 -20.08 12.73 21.80
CA LYS A 25 -20.80 13.98 22.00
C LYS A 25 -20.28 15.09 21.10
N GLU A 26 -18.96 15.25 20.99
CA GLU A 26 -18.32 16.18 20.05
C GLU A 26 -18.66 15.82 18.60
N SER A 27 -18.61 14.54 18.23
CA SER A 27 -18.95 14.09 16.88
C SER A 27 -20.42 14.36 16.52
N VAL A 28 -21.35 14.14 17.47
CA VAL A 28 -22.79 14.38 17.28
C VAL A 28 -23.13 15.87 17.33
N GLU A 29 -22.49 16.65 18.21
CA GLU A 29 -22.66 18.11 18.25
C GLU A 29 -22.09 18.79 17.01
N GLU A 30 -21.01 18.26 16.43
CA GLU A 30 -20.48 18.71 15.14
C GLU A 30 -21.38 18.27 13.97
N GLU A 31 -21.95 17.05 13.99
CA GLU A 31 -22.95 16.63 12.99
C GLU A 31 -24.24 17.47 13.04
N LEU A 32 -24.67 17.90 14.23
CA LEU A 32 -25.84 18.77 14.41
C LEU A 32 -25.55 20.21 13.96
N LYS A 33 -24.33 20.71 14.14
CA LYS A 33 -23.92 22.03 13.61
C LYS A 33 -23.72 22.02 12.09
N ASP A 34 -23.20 20.93 11.53
CA ASP A 34 -23.05 20.74 10.07
C ASP A 34 -24.39 20.60 9.34
N SER A 35 -25.48 20.24 10.05
CA SER A 35 -26.82 20.17 9.45
C SER A 35 -27.52 21.54 9.28
N ASP A 36 -27.06 22.59 9.99
CA ASP A 36 -27.70 23.91 9.98
C ASP A 36 -27.00 24.95 9.08
N LEU A 37 -25.85 24.63 8.47
CA LEU A 37 -25.12 25.54 7.60
C LEU A 37 -24.65 24.85 6.31
N ASP A 38 -25.51 24.98 5.29
CA ASP A 38 -25.26 24.95 3.84
C ASP A 38 -24.14 24.06 3.26
N GLY A 39 -24.55 23.17 2.36
CA GLY A 39 -23.75 22.05 1.87
C GLY A 39 -22.41 22.40 1.22
N LYS A 40 -21.34 21.88 1.83
CA LYS A 40 -20.14 21.28 1.22
C LYS A 40 -19.18 20.87 2.36
N SER A 41 -19.42 19.73 3.01
CA SER A 41 -18.39 19.15 3.87
C SER A 41 -17.23 18.67 2.98
N ALA A 42 -16.04 19.23 3.20
CA ALA A 42 -14.83 18.70 2.57
C ALA A 42 -14.68 17.22 3.00
N PRO A 43 -14.39 16.29 2.09
CA PRO A 43 -14.25 14.88 2.46
C PRO A 43 -13.10 14.78 3.48
N LYS A 44 -13.39 14.31 4.70
CA LYS A 44 -12.37 14.02 5.73
C LYS A 44 -11.29 13.15 5.07
N LYS A 45 -10.09 13.69 4.90
CA LYS A 45 -9.01 13.08 4.12
C LYS A 45 -8.46 11.88 4.88
N ARG A 46 -8.96 10.69 4.53
CA ARG A 46 -8.59 9.40 5.10
C ARG A 46 -7.07 9.19 5.07
N LEU A 47 -6.51 8.63 6.14
CA LEU A 47 -5.11 8.27 6.19
C LEU A 47 -4.90 6.83 5.70
N THR A 48 -3.94 6.63 4.80
CA THR A 48 -3.57 5.31 4.28
C THR A 48 -2.14 4.97 4.63
N PHE A 49 -1.93 3.83 5.28
CA PHE A 49 -0.61 3.30 5.55
C PHE A 49 -0.45 1.90 4.97
N CYS A 50 0.75 1.63 4.47
CA CYS A 50 1.08 0.33 3.90
C CYS A 50 2.09 -0.39 4.81
N VAL A 51 1.74 -1.61 5.21
CA VAL A 51 2.65 -2.48 5.97
C VAL A 51 3.47 -3.29 4.98
N GLU A 52 4.79 -3.06 5.01
CA GLU A 52 5.78 -3.65 4.12
C GLU A 52 6.67 -4.64 4.85
N GLY A 53 7.36 -5.48 4.09
CA GLY A 53 8.26 -6.47 4.64
C GLY A 53 8.39 -7.73 3.78
N ASN A 54 9.44 -8.49 4.06
CA ASN A 54 9.73 -9.74 3.35
C ASN A 54 8.59 -10.77 3.50
N ILE A 55 8.57 -11.79 2.63
CA ILE A 55 7.63 -12.91 2.73
C ILE A 55 7.79 -13.56 4.12
N SER A 56 6.67 -13.92 4.75
CA SER A 56 6.65 -14.59 6.06
C SER A 56 7.26 -13.82 7.23
N VAL A 57 7.44 -12.50 7.13
CA VAL A 57 7.85 -11.66 8.28
C VAL A 57 6.78 -11.56 9.37
N GLY A 58 5.50 -11.68 9.02
CA GLY A 58 4.37 -11.60 9.97
C GLY A 58 3.38 -10.46 9.72
N LYS A 59 3.35 -9.87 8.52
CA LYS A 59 2.47 -8.74 8.16
C LYS A 59 0.99 -8.99 8.44
N THR A 60 0.42 -10.08 7.92
CA THR A 60 -0.98 -10.44 8.17
C THR A 60 -1.29 -10.53 9.67
N THR A 61 -0.39 -11.16 10.43
CA THR A 61 -0.52 -11.30 11.89
C THR A 61 -0.43 -9.95 12.60
N PHE A 62 0.46 -9.06 12.15
CA PHE A 62 0.61 -7.70 12.68
C PHE A 62 -0.64 -6.86 12.42
N LEU A 63 -1.17 -6.87 11.20
CA LEU A 63 -2.39 -6.17 10.81
C LEU A 63 -3.62 -6.64 11.62
N GLN A 64 -3.79 -7.96 11.73
CA GLN A 64 -4.88 -8.54 12.52
C GLN A 64 -4.76 -8.17 14.00
N ARG A 65 -3.54 -8.03 14.53
CA ARG A 65 -3.33 -7.64 15.93
C ARG A 65 -3.66 -6.18 16.15
N ILE A 66 -3.14 -5.27 15.34
CA ILE A 66 -3.43 -3.84 15.47
C ILE A 66 -4.94 -3.57 15.39
N ALA A 67 -5.64 -4.24 14.49
CA ALA A 67 -7.08 -4.08 14.35
C ALA A 67 -7.89 -4.67 15.52
N ASN A 68 -7.35 -5.64 16.26
CA ASN A 68 -8.06 -6.37 17.32
C ASN A 68 -7.57 -6.04 18.74
N GLU A 69 -6.45 -5.33 18.90
CA GLU A 69 -5.83 -5.06 20.22
C GLU A 69 -6.66 -4.11 21.08
N THR A 70 -7.35 -3.14 20.46
CA THR A 70 -8.22 -2.20 21.18
C THR A 70 -9.56 -2.09 20.46
N LEU A 71 -10.67 -2.19 21.20
CA LEU A 71 -12.02 -2.01 20.66
C LEU A 71 -12.16 -0.66 19.93
N GLU A 72 -11.47 0.36 20.43
CA GLU A 72 -11.39 1.71 19.85
C GLU A 72 -10.71 1.73 18.47
N LEU A 73 -9.66 0.92 18.25
CA LEU A 73 -8.99 0.82 16.95
C LEU A 73 -9.81 0.01 15.94
N ARG A 74 -10.62 -0.94 16.41
CA ARG A 74 -11.46 -1.76 15.53
C ARG A 74 -12.46 -0.94 14.74
N ASP A 75 -13.01 0.12 15.33
CA ASP A 75 -13.99 0.99 14.67
C ASP A 75 -13.32 2.08 13.82
N LEU A 76 -12.06 2.41 14.10
CA LEU A 76 -11.30 3.45 13.40
C LEU A 76 -10.46 2.93 12.22
N VAL A 77 -10.10 1.64 12.23
CA VAL A 77 -9.18 1.03 11.26
C VAL A 77 -9.88 0.08 10.31
N GLU A 78 -9.68 0.30 9.01
CA GLU A 78 -9.97 -0.68 7.97
C GLU A 78 -8.68 -1.40 7.58
N VAL A 79 -8.67 -2.73 7.71
CA VAL A 79 -7.55 -3.56 7.26
C VAL A 79 -7.87 -4.12 5.88
N VAL A 80 -6.97 -3.89 4.94
CA VAL A 80 -7.01 -4.43 3.58
C VAL A 80 -5.88 -5.45 3.45
N PRO A 81 -6.18 -6.76 3.64
CA PRO A 81 -5.17 -7.81 3.55
C PRO A 81 -4.75 -8.08 2.10
N GLU A 82 -3.67 -8.84 1.93
CA GLU A 82 -3.20 -9.26 0.61
C GLU A 82 -4.23 -10.20 -0.05
N PRO A 83 -4.59 -10.02 -1.33
CA PRO A 83 -5.67 -10.76 -1.99
C PRO A 83 -5.22 -12.15 -2.46
N ILE A 84 -4.59 -12.92 -1.58
CA ILE A 84 -3.99 -14.23 -1.90
C ILE A 84 -5.04 -15.20 -2.47
N SER A 85 -6.29 -15.14 -1.97
CA SER A 85 -7.38 -15.96 -2.50
C SER A 85 -7.65 -15.68 -3.98
N LYS A 86 -7.56 -14.42 -4.43
CA LYS A 86 -7.70 -14.07 -5.86
C LYS A 86 -6.56 -14.65 -6.69
N TRP A 87 -5.38 -14.87 -6.11
CA TRP A 87 -4.22 -15.44 -6.82
C TRP A 87 -4.21 -16.97 -6.85
N GLN A 88 -4.86 -17.60 -5.87
CA GLN A 88 -4.99 -19.05 -5.81
C GLN A 88 -6.16 -19.59 -6.63
N ASP A 89 -7.13 -18.72 -6.94
CA ASP A 89 -8.35 -19.09 -7.64
C ASP A 89 -8.71 -18.04 -8.72
N ILE A 90 -8.30 -18.31 -9.95
CA ILE A 90 -8.52 -17.44 -11.11
C ILE A 90 -9.41 -18.12 -12.15
N GLY A 91 -10.49 -17.43 -12.51
CA GLY A 91 -11.36 -17.81 -13.60
C GLY A 91 -12.26 -19.01 -13.27
N PRO A 92 -13.10 -19.44 -14.23
CA PRO A 92 -14.03 -20.56 -14.03
C PRO A 92 -13.32 -21.91 -13.86
N ASP A 93 -12.09 -22.03 -14.32
CA ASP A 93 -11.29 -23.24 -14.28
C ASP A 93 -10.42 -23.35 -13.01
N HIS A 94 -10.53 -22.38 -12.08
CA HIS A 94 -9.87 -22.36 -10.78
C HIS A 94 -8.33 -22.50 -10.84
N PHE A 95 -7.67 -21.68 -11.66
CA PHE A 95 -6.21 -21.70 -11.78
C PHE A 95 -5.52 -21.02 -10.59
N ASN A 96 -4.42 -21.63 -10.11
CA ASN A 96 -3.55 -21.07 -9.08
C ASN A 96 -2.27 -20.47 -9.70
N ILE A 97 -2.27 -19.16 -9.95
CA ILE A 97 -1.11 -18.48 -10.57
C ILE A 97 0.08 -18.38 -9.60
N LEU A 98 -0.20 -18.39 -8.28
CA LEU A 98 0.85 -18.36 -7.27
C LEU A 98 1.68 -19.65 -7.31
N ASP A 99 1.02 -20.79 -7.41
CA ASP A 99 1.67 -22.09 -7.58
C ASP A 99 2.42 -22.17 -8.93
N ALA A 100 1.78 -21.73 -10.02
CA ALA A 100 2.41 -21.69 -11.34
C ALA A 100 3.67 -20.81 -11.37
N PHE A 101 3.66 -19.68 -10.67
CA PHE A 101 4.84 -18.81 -10.52
C PHE A 101 5.99 -19.52 -9.81
N TYR A 102 5.74 -20.21 -8.70
CA TYR A 102 6.80 -20.92 -7.98
C TYR A 102 7.26 -22.20 -8.68
N ALA A 103 6.40 -22.84 -9.46
CA ALA A 103 6.73 -24.01 -10.26
C ALA A 103 7.58 -23.66 -11.51
N GLU A 104 7.19 -22.63 -12.27
CA GLU A 104 7.89 -22.19 -13.49
C GLU A 104 8.07 -20.66 -13.53
N PRO A 105 9.00 -20.10 -12.73
CA PRO A 105 9.18 -18.65 -12.61
C PRO A 105 9.47 -17.97 -13.95
N HIS A 106 10.28 -18.58 -14.83
CA HIS A 106 10.61 -18.02 -16.14
C HIS A 106 9.41 -17.82 -17.07
N ARG A 107 8.34 -18.63 -16.91
CA ARG A 107 7.15 -18.53 -17.75
C ARG A 107 6.12 -17.58 -17.16
N TYR A 108 5.99 -17.60 -15.83
CA TYR A 108 4.88 -16.98 -15.12
C TYR A 108 5.27 -15.73 -14.33
N ALA A 109 6.55 -15.35 -14.22
CA ALA A 109 6.98 -14.15 -13.50
C ALA A 109 6.24 -12.90 -13.98
N TYR A 110 6.30 -12.60 -15.27
CA TYR A 110 5.61 -11.43 -15.82
C TYR A 110 4.10 -11.49 -15.61
N THR A 111 3.46 -12.63 -15.91
CA THR A 111 2.02 -12.81 -15.74
C THR A 111 1.59 -12.62 -14.29
N PHE A 112 2.33 -13.21 -13.34
CA PHE A 112 2.04 -13.11 -11.92
C PHE A 112 2.22 -11.69 -11.40
N GLN A 113 3.34 -11.02 -11.71
CA GLN A 113 3.57 -9.64 -11.24
C GLN A 113 2.52 -8.66 -11.80
N ASN A 114 2.10 -8.81 -13.06
CA ASN A 114 1.02 -7.99 -13.63
C ASN A 114 -0.32 -8.25 -12.92
N TYR A 115 -0.65 -9.51 -12.65
CA TYR A 115 -1.89 -9.84 -11.98
C TYR A 115 -1.91 -9.32 -10.54
N VAL A 116 -0.80 -9.44 -9.81
CA VAL A 116 -0.63 -8.85 -8.48
C VAL A 116 -0.88 -7.35 -8.52
N PHE A 117 -0.23 -6.62 -9.44
CA PHE A 117 -0.43 -5.17 -9.61
C PHE A 117 -1.90 -4.82 -9.87
N VAL A 118 -2.56 -5.48 -10.83
CA VAL A 118 -3.98 -5.26 -11.14
C VAL A 118 -4.86 -5.51 -9.92
N THR A 119 -4.65 -6.61 -9.19
CA THR A 119 -5.44 -6.91 -8.00
C THR A 119 -5.27 -5.86 -6.91
N ARG A 120 -4.08 -5.27 -6.74
CA ARG A 120 -3.86 -4.17 -5.78
C ARG A 120 -4.52 -2.87 -6.21
N VAL A 121 -4.49 -2.54 -7.50
CA VAL A 121 -5.21 -1.37 -8.04
C VAL A 121 -6.71 -1.53 -7.83
N MET A 122 -7.26 -2.73 -8.05
CA MET A 122 -8.69 -2.99 -7.77
C MET A 122 -9.01 -2.91 -6.28
N GLN A 123 -8.14 -3.45 -5.41
CA GLN A 123 -8.30 -3.30 -3.96
C GLN A 123 -8.26 -1.85 -3.52
N GLU A 124 -7.42 -1.01 -4.15
CA GLU A 124 -7.42 0.42 -3.88
C GLU A 124 -8.76 1.06 -4.21
N ARG A 125 -9.27 0.79 -5.40
CA ARG A 125 -10.57 1.31 -5.82
C ARG A 125 -11.70 0.86 -4.90
N GLU A 126 -11.73 -0.43 -4.55
CA GLU A 126 -12.75 -1.03 -3.66
C GLU A 126 -12.71 -0.44 -2.25
N SER A 127 -11.52 -0.27 -1.67
CA SER A 127 -11.37 0.23 -0.31
C SER A 127 -11.34 1.76 -0.21
N SER A 128 -11.13 2.49 -1.32
CA SER A 128 -11.07 3.96 -1.33
C SER A 128 -12.30 4.63 -0.70
N GLY A 129 -13.50 4.05 -0.90
CA GLY A 129 -14.78 4.55 -0.39
C GLY A 129 -15.11 4.17 1.06
N GLY A 130 -14.18 3.55 1.79
CA GLY A 130 -14.39 3.14 3.18
C GLY A 130 -14.66 4.32 4.13
N LEU A 131 -15.59 4.12 5.07
CA LEU A 131 -16.02 5.13 6.05
C LEU A 131 -15.01 5.35 7.19
N LYS A 132 -14.07 4.42 7.38
CA LYS A 132 -13.14 4.44 8.51
C LYS A 132 -11.99 5.42 8.27
N PRO A 133 -11.60 6.24 9.25
CA PRO A 133 -10.61 7.30 9.07
C PRO A 133 -9.19 6.77 8.80
N LEU A 134 -8.88 5.54 9.21
CA LEU A 134 -7.58 4.91 9.00
C LEU A 134 -7.71 3.68 8.09
N ARG A 135 -6.84 3.60 7.08
CA ARG A 135 -6.70 2.47 6.17
C ARG A 135 -5.32 1.84 6.35
N LEU A 136 -5.27 0.55 6.66
CA LEU A 136 -4.04 -0.23 6.72
C LEU A 136 -4.04 -1.29 5.64
N MET A 137 -3.07 -1.22 4.73
CA MET A 137 -2.93 -2.14 3.62
C MET A 137 -1.78 -3.12 3.85
N GLU A 138 -1.97 -4.38 3.48
CA GLU A 138 -0.90 -5.36 3.38
C GLU A 138 -0.20 -5.23 2.03
N ARG A 139 0.94 -4.54 2.04
CA ARG A 139 1.75 -4.11 0.90
C ARG A 139 1.09 -3.06 -0.01
N SER A 140 1.93 -2.26 -0.63
CA SER A 140 1.60 -1.27 -1.65
C SER A 140 1.95 -1.77 -3.06
N VAL A 141 1.44 -1.06 -4.07
CA VAL A 141 1.87 -1.22 -5.46
C VAL A 141 3.36 -0.91 -5.66
N PHE A 142 3.95 -0.09 -4.77
CA PHE A 142 5.38 0.22 -4.81
C PHE A 142 6.22 -1.00 -4.44
N SER A 143 5.76 -1.87 -3.57
CA SER A 143 6.45 -3.13 -3.26
C SER A 143 6.51 -4.07 -4.44
N ASP A 144 5.43 -4.12 -5.22
CA ASP A 144 5.40 -4.93 -6.44
C ASP A 144 6.49 -4.45 -7.40
N ARG A 145 6.56 -3.13 -7.66
CA ARG A 145 7.55 -2.56 -8.59
C ARG A 145 8.99 -2.52 -8.06
N MET A 146 9.18 -2.02 -6.83
CA MET A 146 10.50 -1.72 -6.25
C MET A 146 11.18 -2.96 -5.65
N VAL A 147 10.40 -3.98 -5.28
CA VAL A 147 10.95 -5.21 -4.71
C VAL A 147 10.75 -6.39 -5.66
N PHE A 148 9.51 -6.77 -5.94
CA PHE A 148 9.23 -8.06 -6.60
C PHE A 148 9.60 -8.06 -8.08
N VAL A 149 9.17 -7.05 -8.85
CA VAL A 149 9.50 -6.89 -10.27
C VAL A 149 11.01 -6.76 -10.46
N ARG A 150 11.68 -5.95 -9.63
CA ARG A 150 13.15 -5.85 -9.64
C ARG A 150 13.82 -7.19 -9.33
N ALA A 151 13.30 -7.96 -8.36
CA ALA A 151 13.85 -9.28 -8.02
C ALA A 151 13.75 -10.27 -9.18
N VAL A 152 12.58 -10.36 -9.83
CA VAL A 152 12.39 -11.31 -10.93
C VAL A 152 13.14 -10.90 -12.20
N HIS A 153 13.33 -9.59 -12.41
CA HIS A 153 14.14 -9.06 -13.50
C HIS A 153 15.64 -9.33 -13.30
N GLU A 154 16.18 -9.02 -12.12
CA GLU A 154 17.58 -9.31 -11.78
C GLU A 154 17.88 -10.83 -11.80
N ALA A 155 16.90 -11.66 -11.40
CA ALA A 155 16.97 -13.12 -11.51
C ALA A 155 16.81 -13.65 -12.96
N LYS A 156 16.60 -12.77 -13.95
CA LYS A 156 16.38 -13.11 -15.37
C LYS A 156 15.16 -14.00 -15.64
N TRP A 157 14.15 -13.92 -14.78
CA TRP A 157 12.84 -14.54 -15.00
C TRP A 157 11.92 -13.65 -15.82
N MET A 158 12.20 -12.35 -15.83
CA MET A 158 11.53 -11.34 -16.66
C MET A 158 12.57 -10.69 -17.59
N ASN A 159 12.23 -10.52 -18.87
CA ASN A 159 13.14 -9.91 -19.85
C ASN A 159 12.97 -8.38 -19.93
N GLU A 160 13.88 -7.70 -20.66
CA GLU A 160 13.86 -6.23 -20.83
C GLU A 160 12.57 -5.69 -21.47
N MET A 161 11.97 -6.44 -22.38
CA MET A 161 10.70 -6.05 -23.01
C MET A 161 9.56 -6.10 -22.00
N GLU A 162 9.49 -7.16 -21.19
CA GLU A 162 8.46 -7.36 -20.17
C GLU A 162 8.54 -6.30 -19.06
N ILE A 163 9.73 -5.98 -18.56
CA ILE A 163 9.89 -4.89 -17.58
C ILE A 163 9.52 -3.53 -18.18
N SER A 164 9.90 -3.26 -19.44
CA SER A 164 9.52 -2.03 -20.13
C SER A 164 8.01 -1.90 -20.30
N ILE A 165 7.32 -3.01 -20.60
CA ILE A 165 5.86 -3.02 -20.65
C ILE A 165 5.29 -2.77 -19.26
N TYR A 166 5.79 -3.45 -18.21
CA TYR A 166 5.32 -3.21 -16.84
C TYR A 166 5.41 -1.73 -16.45
N ASP A 167 6.55 -1.10 -16.73
CA ASP A 167 6.81 0.33 -16.44
C ASP A 167 5.87 1.25 -17.20
N SER A 168 5.55 0.92 -18.47
CA SER A 168 4.62 1.70 -19.28
C SER A 168 3.20 1.79 -18.71
N TRP A 169 2.80 0.84 -17.85
CA TRP A 169 1.51 0.86 -17.15
C TRP A 169 1.63 1.37 -15.73
N PHE A 170 2.73 1.09 -15.04
CA PHE A 170 2.93 1.45 -13.64
C PHE A 170 2.86 2.97 -13.42
N ASP A 171 3.70 3.75 -14.12
CA ASP A 171 3.81 5.20 -13.89
C ASP A 171 2.49 5.95 -14.19
N PRO A 172 1.78 5.68 -15.32
CA PRO A 172 0.51 6.33 -15.60
C PRO A 172 -0.58 5.97 -14.58
N VAL A 173 -0.67 4.70 -14.15
CA VAL A 173 -1.69 4.27 -13.19
C VAL A 173 -1.48 4.92 -11.84
N VAL A 174 -0.25 4.95 -11.32
CA VAL A 174 0.10 5.63 -10.06
C VAL A 174 -0.19 7.13 -10.16
N SER A 175 0.08 7.75 -11.32
CA SER A 175 -0.19 9.17 -11.54
C SER A 175 -1.69 9.50 -11.60
N CYS A 176 -2.50 8.61 -12.17
CA CYS A 176 -3.96 8.80 -12.26
C CYS A 176 -4.70 8.49 -10.95
N LEU A 177 -4.13 7.66 -10.07
CA LEU A 177 -4.76 7.19 -8.83
C LEU A 177 -3.93 7.60 -7.61
N PRO A 178 -4.09 8.83 -7.10
CA PRO A 178 -3.33 9.30 -5.95
C PRO A 178 -3.61 8.51 -4.66
N GLY A 179 -4.75 7.80 -4.58
CA GLY A 179 -5.08 6.90 -3.46
C GLY A 179 -4.20 5.65 -3.37
N LEU A 180 -3.38 5.37 -4.39
CA LEU A 180 -2.34 4.34 -4.35
C LEU A 180 -1.10 4.80 -3.56
N ILE A 181 -0.90 6.10 -3.39
CA ILE A 181 0.22 6.67 -2.65
C ILE A 181 -0.15 6.69 -1.16
N PRO A 182 0.54 5.90 -0.31
CA PRO A 182 0.27 5.92 1.11
C PRO A 182 0.81 7.20 1.76
N ASP A 183 0.19 7.61 2.85
CA ASP A 183 0.66 8.68 3.72
C ASP A 183 1.87 8.27 4.57
N GLY A 184 2.10 6.96 4.72
CA GLY A 184 3.27 6.42 5.38
C GLY A 184 3.44 4.92 5.19
N PHE A 185 4.68 4.45 5.34
CA PHE A 185 5.02 3.03 5.31
C PHE A 185 5.34 2.51 6.71
N ILE A 186 5.01 1.25 6.98
CA ILE A 186 5.44 0.53 8.18
C ILE A 186 6.25 -0.68 7.71
N TYR A 187 7.57 -0.62 7.81
CA TYR A 187 8.45 -1.69 7.40
C TYR A 187 8.70 -2.67 8.55
N LEU A 188 8.18 -3.88 8.44
CA LEU A 188 8.51 -4.99 9.33
C LEU A 188 9.82 -5.62 8.86
N ARG A 189 10.90 -5.37 9.59
CA ARG A 189 12.26 -5.81 9.26
C ARG A 189 12.59 -7.11 9.99
N ALA A 190 13.02 -8.15 9.29
CA ALA A 190 13.54 -9.36 9.93
C ALA A 190 14.57 -10.05 9.02
N SER A 191 15.53 -10.74 9.63
CA SER A 191 16.52 -11.53 8.90
C SER A 191 15.86 -12.53 7.93
N PRO A 192 16.42 -12.75 6.72
CA PRO A 192 15.96 -13.78 5.78
C PRO A 192 15.83 -15.17 6.40
N ASP A 193 16.77 -15.55 7.28
CA ASP A 193 16.73 -16.82 8.01
C ASP A 193 15.50 -16.97 8.91
N THR A 194 15.09 -15.89 9.59
CA THR A 194 13.88 -15.88 10.41
C THR A 194 12.63 -15.98 9.54
N CYS A 195 12.58 -15.23 8.44
CA CYS A 195 11.48 -15.31 7.46
C CYS A 195 11.35 -16.72 6.87
N HIS A 196 12.46 -17.35 6.51
CA HIS A 196 12.50 -18.71 5.98
C HIS A 196 12.04 -19.75 7.01
N LYS A 197 12.47 -19.63 8.29
CA LYS A 197 11.97 -20.48 9.38
C LYS A 197 10.46 -20.32 9.56
N ARG A 198 9.94 -19.09 9.59
CA ARG A 198 8.50 -18.80 9.72
C ARG A 198 7.69 -19.34 8.53
N MET A 199 8.23 -19.21 7.31
CA MET A 199 7.63 -19.75 6.08
C MET A 199 7.48 -21.28 6.16
N LYS A 200 8.53 -22.00 6.59
CA LYS A 200 8.48 -23.45 6.80
C LYS A 200 7.48 -23.88 7.87
N LEU A 201 7.24 -23.05 8.89
CA LEU A 201 6.22 -23.31 9.92
C LEU A 201 4.81 -23.08 9.39
N ARG A 202 4.61 -22.07 8.53
CA ARG A 202 3.31 -21.76 7.88
C ARG A 202 2.84 -22.88 6.95
N LYS A 203 3.78 -23.60 6.31
CA LYS A 203 3.52 -24.77 5.45
C LYS A 203 2.49 -24.50 4.35
N ARG A 204 2.54 -23.34 3.71
CA ARG A 204 1.77 -23.11 2.49
C ARG A 204 2.34 -23.98 1.37
N THR A 205 1.49 -24.72 0.68
CA THR A 205 1.89 -25.74 -0.31
C THR A 205 2.75 -25.14 -1.42
N GLU A 206 2.36 -23.98 -1.92
CA GLU A 206 3.01 -23.25 -3.01
C GLU A 206 4.37 -22.67 -2.60
N GLU A 207 4.57 -22.36 -1.32
CA GLU A 207 5.82 -21.76 -0.80
C GLU A 207 6.92 -22.80 -0.54
N GLY A 208 6.64 -24.09 -0.79
CA GLY A 208 7.59 -25.19 -0.51
C GLY A 208 8.89 -25.11 -1.32
N GLY A 209 8.86 -24.48 -2.50
CA GLY A 209 10.02 -24.31 -3.39
C GLY A 209 10.82 -23.01 -3.18
N VAL A 210 10.38 -22.12 -2.29
CA VAL A 210 11.02 -20.80 -2.12
C VAL A 210 12.38 -20.94 -1.45
N SER A 211 13.44 -20.49 -2.13
CA SER A 211 14.82 -20.57 -1.64
C SER A 211 15.14 -19.47 -0.61
N LEU A 212 16.10 -19.75 0.27
CA LEU A 212 16.63 -18.74 1.20
C LEU A 212 17.34 -17.60 0.46
N GLU A 213 17.97 -17.89 -0.68
CA GLU A 213 18.64 -16.91 -1.53
C GLU A 213 17.64 -15.90 -2.09
N TYR A 214 16.51 -16.36 -2.61
CA TYR A 214 15.44 -15.46 -3.05
C TYR A 214 14.92 -14.57 -1.91
N LEU A 215 14.79 -15.11 -0.70
CA LEU A 215 14.42 -14.30 0.47
C LEU A 215 15.51 -13.28 0.86
N ARG A 216 16.79 -13.56 0.63
CA ARG A 216 17.88 -12.59 0.84
C ARG A 216 17.80 -11.47 -0.19
N ASP A 217 17.61 -11.80 -1.46
CA ASP A 217 17.47 -10.82 -2.54
C ASP A 217 16.27 -9.88 -2.30
N LEU A 218 15.14 -10.44 -1.85
CA LEU A 218 13.99 -9.64 -1.47
C LEU A 218 14.29 -8.75 -0.26
N HIS A 219 15.02 -9.25 0.74
CA HIS A 219 15.37 -8.46 1.91
C HIS A 219 16.23 -7.25 1.52
N GLU A 220 17.29 -7.47 0.74
CA GLU A 220 18.17 -6.40 0.26
C GLU A 220 17.40 -5.33 -0.53
N LYS A 221 16.44 -5.74 -1.36
CA LYS A 221 15.58 -4.80 -2.10
C LYS A 221 14.68 -3.98 -1.17
N HIS A 222 14.07 -4.60 -0.15
CA HIS A 222 13.31 -3.85 0.85
C HIS A 222 14.21 -2.89 1.64
N GLU A 223 15.42 -3.32 2.04
CA GLU A 223 16.38 -2.45 2.73
C GLU A 223 16.75 -1.27 1.83
N SER A 224 17.11 -1.51 0.56
CA SER A 224 17.48 -0.45 -0.40
C SER A 224 16.38 0.58 -0.67
N TRP A 225 15.13 0.16 -0.47
CA TRP A 225 13.94 0.97 -0.73
C TRP A 225 13.46 1.72 0.51
N LEU A 226 13.34 1.03 1.65
CA LEU A 226 12.69 1.55 2.87
C LEU A 226 13.68 2.01 3.94
N PHE A 227 14.97 1.70 3.77
CA PHE A 227 16.02 2.08 4.68
C PHE A 227 17.07 2.92 3.94
N PRO A 228 17.36 4.15 4.37
CA PRO A 228 18.37 4.98 3.72
C PRO A 228 19.74 4.30 3.77
N PHE A 229 20.33 4.02 2.61
CA PHE A 229 21.75 3.68 2.52
C PHE A 229 22.58 4.96 2.58
N GLU A 230 23.61 4.98 3.42
CA GLU A 230 24.69 5.95 3.24
C GLU A 230 25.38 5.64 1.91
N SER A 231 25.26 6.53 0.92
CA SER A 231 26.16 6.56 -0.23
C SER A 231 27.55 7.00 0.25
N GLY A 232 28.27 6.09 0.88
CA GLY A 232 29.64 6.27 1.37
C GLY A 232 30.49 5.05 1.06
N ASN A 233 31.18 5.09 -0.08
CA ASN A 233 32.32 4.26 -0.50
C ASN A 233 32.25 2.73 -0.29
N HIS A 234 32.39 2.00 -1.40
CA HIS A 234 32.77 0.58 -1.40
C HIS A 234 33.95 0.30 -0.46
N GLY A 235 33.70 -0.50 0.57
CA GLY A 235 34.74 -1.19 1.32
C GLY A 235 34.46 -1.30 2.81
N VAL A 236 33.93 -2.46 3.21
CA VAL A 236 33.98 -3.04 4.56
C VAL A 236 32.96 -2.50 5.57
N LEU A 237 32.02 -3.38 5.94
CA LEU A 237 31.35 -3.52 7.24
C LEU A 237 31.41 -2.28 8.15
N ALA A 238 30.43 -1.38 8.03
CA ALA A 238 30.16 -0.39 9.06
C ALA A 238 28.65 -0.21 9.21
N VAL A 239 28.13 -0.65 10.35
CA VAL A 239 26.84 -0.20 10.90
C VAL A 239 27.04 1.27 11.29
N SER A 240 26.91 2.17 10.33
CA SER A 240 26.91 3.61 10.55
C SER A 240 25.47 4.08 10.49
N LYS A 241 24.99 4.68 11.57
CA LYS A 241 23.64 5.24 11.68
C LYS A 241 23.41 6.23 10.54
N PRO A 242 22.31 6.12 9.78
CA PRO A 242 22.01 7.05 8.70
C PRO A 242 21.89 8.48 9.26
N PRO A 243 22.15 9.52 8.44
CA PRO A 243 21.99 10.89 8.85
C PRO A 243 20.52 11.12 9.18
N LEU A 244 20.23 11.19 10.48
CA LEU A 244 18.93 11.61 10.98
C LEU A 244 18.68 13.02 10.42
N LEU A 245 17.80 13.13 9.44
CA LEU A 245 16.98 14.32 9.27
C LEU A 245 16.20 14.45 10.58
N THR A 246 16.84 15.10 11.55
CA THR A 246 16.29 15.32 12.89
C THR A 246 15.15 16.32 12.77
N ASP A 247 13.99 15.82 12.35
CA ASP A 247 12.74 16.54 12.45
C ASP A 247 12.40 16.62 13.94
N ASN A 248 12.47 17.82 14.51
CA ASN A 248 12.21 18.05 15.94
C ASN A 248 10.73 17.80 16.31
N CYS A 249 9.86 17.58 15.32
CA CYS A 249 8.46 17.21 15.51
C CYS A 249 8.24 15.70 15.75
N LEU A 250 9.26 14.85 15.55
CA LEU A 250 9.14 13.40 15.78
C LEU A 250 9.15 13.09 17.28
N PRO A 251 8.21 12.26 17.79
CA PRO A 251 8.24 11.77 19.16
C PRO A 251 9.57 11.06 19.47
N PRO A 252 10.15 11.26 20.67
CA PRO A 252 11.49 10.76 21.01
C PRO A 252 11.62 9.23 20.92
N ASN A 253 10.52 8.49 21.08
CA ASN A 253 10.50 7.02 21.02
C ASN A 253 10.52 6.44 19.60
N ILE A 254 10.21 7.23 18.57
CA ILE A 254 10.18 6.79 17.16
C ILE A 254 11.21 7.54 16.29
N ARG A 255 11.86 8.57 16.82
CA ARG A 255 12.80 9.43 16.08
C ARG A 255 13.90 8.64 15.35
N ASP A 256 14.45 7.61 15.99
CA ASP A 256 15.52 6.77 15.43
C ASP A 256 15.00 5.64 14.53
N ARG A 257 13.67 5.57 14.31
CA ARG A 257 12.99 4.49 13.57
C ARG A 257 12.18 4.99 12.38
N VAL A 258 11.97 6.30 12.26
CA VAL A 258 11.25 6.90 11.14
C VAL A 258 12.28 7.45 10.16
N PHE A 259 12.21 6.98 8.93
CA PHE A 259 13.07 7.42 7.84
C PHE A 259 12.22 8.06 6.75
N TYR A 260 12.79 9.01 6.02
CA TYR A 260 12.17 9.54 4.82
C TYR A 260 12.72 8.81 3.61
N LEU A 261 11.81 8.50 2.70
CA LEU A 261 12.14 7.88 1.44
C LEU A 261 12.82 8.89 0.50
N GLU A 262 14.12 8.71 0.27
CA GLU A 262 14.96 9.59 -0.55
C GLU A 262 15.85 8.76 -1.50
N GLY A 263 16.01 9.22 -2.75
CA GLY A 263 16.89 8.61 -3.74
C GLY A 263 16.35 8.69 -5.18
N ASP A 264 17.25 8.76 -6.15
CA ASP A 264 16.91 8.83 -7.58
C ASP A 264 16.32 7.51 -8.11
N HIS A 265 16.56 6.40 -7.41
CA HIS A 265 16.01 5.07 -7.71
C HIS A 265 14.56 4.89 -7.23
N MET A 266 13.98 5.92 -6.58
CA MET A 266 12.62 5.90 -6.04
C MET A 266 11.63 6.62 -6.96
N HIS A 267 10.40 6.11 -7.04
CA HIS A 267 9.34 6.78 -7.79
C HIS A 267 9.04 8.15 -7.17
N SER A 268 8.95 9.19 -8.00
CA SER A 268 8.82 10.59 -7.56
C SER A 268 7.67 10.81 -6.58
N SER A 269 6.54 10.13 -6.77
CA SER A 269 5.36 10.24 -5.91
C SER A 269 5.51 9.77 -4.47
N ILE A 270 6.54 8.97 -4.15
CA ILE A 270 6.79 8.48 -2.78
C ILE A 270 8.01 9.13 -2.13
N GLN A 271 8.68 10.04 -2.83
CA GLN A 271 9.76 10.80 -2.24
C GLN A 271 9.22 11.62 -1.05
N LYS A 272 9.94 11.58 0.07
CA LYS A 272 9.58 12.23 1.34
C LYS A 272 8.37 11.64 2.07
N VAL A 273 7.82 10.52 1.62
CA VAL A 273 6.86 9.75 2.43
C VAL A 273 7.62 9.13 3.62
N PRO A 274 7.13 9.23 4.86
CA PRO A 274 7.81 8.66 6.00
C PRO A 274 7.60 7.14 6.10
N ALA A 275 8.62 6.42 6.54
CA ALA A 275 8.62 4.98 6.76
C ALA A 275 9.07 4.67 8.20
N LEU A 276 8.19 4.01 8.97
CA LEU A 276 8.51 3.49 10.31
C LEU A 276 9.10 2.09 10.21
N VAL A 277 10.30 1.87 10.74
CA VAL A 277 10.98 0.57 10.75
C VAL A 277 10.81 -0.13 12.10
N LEU A 278 10.29 -1.35 12.05
CA LEU A 278 10.07 -2.20 13.21
C LEU A 278 10.85 -3.51 13.07
N ASP A 279 11.91 -3.66 13.88
CA ASP A 279 12.71 -4.89 13.92
C ASP A 279 11.93 -6.04 14.55
N CYS A 280 11.66 -7.10 13.79
CA CYS A 280 10.84 -8.26 14.11
C CYS A 280 11.69 -9.55 14.25
N GLU A 281 12.93 -9.40 14.71
CA GLU A 281 13.95 -10.43 14.93
C GLU A 281 13.46 -11.63 15.77
N PRO A 282 14.15 -12.80 15.70
CA PRO A 282 13.61 -14.10 16.12
C PRO A 282 13.25 -14.24 17.60
N ASN A 283 13.74 -13.35 18.46
CA ASN A 283 13.43 -13.38 19.89
C ASN A 283 12.03 -12.84 20.21
N ILE A 284 11.41 -12.13 19.27
CA ILE A 284 10.10 -11.51 19.47
C ILE A 284 9.04 -12.43 18.88
N ASP A 285 8.43 -13.23 19.75
CA ASP A 285 7.22 -13.95 19.43
C ASP A 285 6.02 -13.05 19.74
N PHE A 286 5.48 -12.40 18.69
CA PHE A 286 4.26 -11.59 18.82
C PHE A 286 3.10 -12.38 19.44
N SER A 287 3.08 -13.71 19.44
CA SER A 287 2.04 -14.46 20.16
C SER A 287 2.23 -14.44 21.68
N ARG A 288 3.47 -14.41 22.17
CA ARG A 288 3.80 -14.60 23.59
C ARG A 288 4.29 -13.33 24.29
N ASP A 289 4.93 -12.40 23.60
CA ASP A 289 5.55 -11.21 24.19
C ASP A 289 4.59 -10.02 24.23
N ILE A 290 3.92 -9.82 25.37
CA ILE A 290 2.91 -8.77 25.59
C ILE A 290 3.55 -7.37 25.65
N ASP A 291 4.77 -7.27 26.16
CA ASP A 291 5.45 -5.98 26.35
C ASP A 291 6.00 -5.45 25.04
N ALA A 292 6.64 -6.32 24.23
CA ALA A 292 7.05 -5.96 22.87
C ALA A 292 5.83 -5.55 22.01
N LYS A 293 4.70 -6.26 22.15
CA LYS A 293 3.44 -5.90 21.48
C LYS A 293 2.97 -4.48 21.83
N ARG A 294 2.86 -4.17 23.13
CA ARG A 294 2.45 -2.83 23.59
C ARG A 294 3.40 -1.75 23.10
N GLN A 295 4.70 -2.04 23.07
CA GLN A 295 5.70 -1.10 22.57
C GLN A 295 5.52 -0.84 21.06
N TYR A 296 5.36 -1.88 20.23
CA TYR A 296 5.13 -1.69 18.79
C TYR A 296 3.80 -1.00 18.49
N ALA A 297 2.73 -1.38 19.19
CA ALA A 297 1.44 -0.70 19.06
C ALA A 297 1.54 0.79 19.43
N SER A 298 2.28 1.12 20.51
CA SER A 298 2.53 2.50 20.89
C SER A 298 3.38 3.26 19.86
N GLN A 299 4.41 2.64 19.29
CA GLN A 299 5.24 3.24 18.24
C GLN A 299 4.42 3.52 16.97
N VAL A 300 3.58 2.57 16.58
CA VAL A 300 2.68 2.70 15.43
C VAL A 300 1.63 3.80 15.66
N ALA A 301 1.04 3.86 16.85
CA ALA A 301 0.09 4.92 17.21
C ALA A 301 0.75 6.32 17.21
N GLN A 302 1.95 6.44 17.76
CA GLN A 302 2.74 7.69 17.71
C GLN A 302 3.09 8.10 16.28
N PHE A 303 3.41 7.12 15.43
CA PHE A 303 3.68 7.36 14.01
C PHE A 303 2.43 7.82 13.25
N PHE A 304 1.27 7.23 13.53
CA PHE A 304 -0.01 7.69 12.96
C PHE A 304 -0.32 9.14 13.36
N GLU A 305 -0.19 9.48 14.65
CA GLU A 305 -0.38 10.85 15.13
C GLU A 305 0.60 11.84 14.49
N PHE A 306 1.86 11.44 14.33
CA PHE A 306 2.87 12.25 13.64
C PHE A 306 2.47 12.56 12.19
N VAL A 307 2.14 11.53 11.41
CA VAL A 307 1.75 11.71 9.99
C VAL A 307 0.44 12.48 9.87
N LYS A 308 -0.50 12.27 10.79
CA LYS A 308 -1.75 13.03 10.86
C LYS A 308 -1.50 14.52 11.03
N LYS A 309 -0.71 14.91 12.04
CA LYS A 309 -0.36 16.32 12.29
C LYS A 309 0.32 16.95 11.08
N ARG A 310 1.26 16.24 10.46
CA ARG A 310 1.97 16.73 9.28
C ARG A 310 1.04 16.99 8.09
N LYS A 311 0.04 16.12 7.89
CA LYS A 311 -0.98 16.25 6.84
C LYS A 311 -1.99 17.37 7.13
N GLU A 312 -2.19 17.72 8.40
CA GLU A 312 -3.00 18.87 8.84
C GLU A 312 -2.22 20.20 8.74
N GLU A 313 -0.90 20.16 8.94
CA GLU A 313 0.02 21.31 8.85
C GLU A 313 0.41 21.67 7.41
N GLU A 314 0.43 20.71 6.48
CA GLU A 314 0.51 20.98 5.05
C GLU A 314 -0.80 21.62 4.56
N PRO A 315 -0.84 22.94 4.29
CA PRO A 315 -2.06 23.57 3.78
C PRO A 315 -2.37 22.92 2.42
N SER A 316 -3.65 22.80 2.08
CA SER A 316 -4.10 22.38 0.76
C SER A 316 -3.67 23.38 -0.33
N THR A 317 -2.39 23.44 -0.65
CA THR A 317 -1.88 24.08 -1.87
C THR A 317 -2.15 23.14 -3.01
N ASN A 318 -3.42 23.09 -3.44
CA ASN A 318 -3.85 22.70 -4.79
C ASN A 318 -5.26 23.22 -5.09
N ALA A 319 -5.64 24.36 -4.50
CA ALA A 319 -6.80 25.13 -4.92
C ALA A 319 -6.42 26.63 -4.94
N ALA A 320 -6.58 27.26 -6.12
CA ALA A 320 -6.38 28.68 -6.44
C ALA A 320 -4.96 29.16 -6.85
N GLY A 321 -4.62 28.86 -8.11
CA GLY A 321 -3.93 29.66 -9.14
C GLY A 321 -3.03 30.86 -8.82
N THR A 322 -1.85 30.86 -9.48
CA THR A 322 -1.30 32.01 -10.18
C THR A 322 -0.82 31.60 -11.58
N GLY A 323 -1.25 32.36 -12.58
CA GLY A 323 -1.01 32.07 -13.99
C GLY A 323 0.45 32.31 -14.40
N GLY A 324 0.99 31.37 -15.17
CA GLY A 324 2.20 31.49 -15.97
C GLY A 324 2.04 30.59 -17.18
N SER A 325 1.99 31.20 -18.36
CA SER A 325 1.73 30.58 -19.67
C SER A 325 2.63 29.38 -19.95
N GLN A 326 2.05 28.19 -20.18
CA GLN A 326 2.54 27.18 -21.13
C GLN A 326 1.49 26.06 -21.35
N GLY A 327 0.90 26.05 -22.55
CA GLY A 327 0.33 24.90 -23.27
C GLY A 327 -0.57 23.91 -22.52
N GLN A 328 -1.83 24.27 -22.24
CA GLN A 328 -2.89 23.30 -21.92
C GLN A 328 -3.41 22.64 -23.22
N GLN A 329 -3.18 21.35 -23.41
CA GLN A 329 -4.04 20.52 -24.27
C GLN A 329 -5.08 19.83 -23.38
N GLN A 330 -6.27 20.43 -23.28
CA GLN A 330 -7.46 19.76 -22.76
C GLN A 330 -7.86 18.65 -23.75
N ILE A 331 -7.82 17.40 -23.30
CA ILE A 331 -8.46 16.30 -24.03
C ILE A 331 -9.97 16.40 -23.77
N LEU A 332 -10.66 17.06 -24.69
CA LEU A 332 -12.12 17.05 -24.76
C LEU A 332 -12.55 15.70 -25.35
N LEU A 333 -13.19 14.84 -24.56
CA LEU A 333 -13.85 13.63 -25.06
C LEU A 333 -15.01 14.04 -25.96
N SER A 334 -14.85 13.87 -27.27
CA SER A 334 -15.89 14.08 -28.27
C SER A 334 -16.88 12.91 -28.27
N PRO A 335 -18.21 13.14 -28.17
CA PRO A 335 -19.20 12.09 -28.24
C PRO A 335 -19.49 11.77 -29.71
N LYS A 336 -18.61 10.99 -30.35
CA LYS A 336 -18.87 10.17 -31.54
C LYS A 336 -17.61 9.38 -31.90
N GLY A 337 -17.75 8.07 -32.00
CA GLY A 337 -16.64 7.12 -32.22
C GLY A 337 -15.86 7.39 -33.49
N GLY A 338 -14.53 7.43 -33.34
CA GLY A 338 -13.53 7.47 -34.40
C GLY A 338 -12.15 7.45 -33.77
N LEU A 339 -11.32 6.45 -34.11
CA LEU A 339 -9.95 6.29 -33.64
C LEU A 339 -9.04 7.29 -34.37
N TRP A 340 -8.23 8.07 -33.65
CA TRP A 340 -7.21 8.94 -34.25
C TRP A 340 -5.83 8.58 -33.68
N MET A 341 -4.85 8.40 -34.57
CA MET A 341 -3.41 8.42 -34.24
C MET A 341 -2.76 9.61 -34.97
N PRO A 342 -1.72 10.24 -34.40
CA PRO A 342 -1.05 11.38 -35.02
C PRO A 342 -0.01 10.91 -36.05
N ASP A 343 0.03 11.62 -37.17
CA ASP A 343 1.03 11.60 -38.25
C ASP A 343 1.13 10.35 -39.15
N GLY A 344 0.34 10.35 -40.23
CA GLY A 344 0.50 9.48 -41.40
C GLY A 344 -0.70 9.55 -42.35
N GLN A 345 -0.47 9.60 -43.66
CA GLN A 345 -1.49 9.81 -44.71
C GLN A 345 -2.70 8.85 -44.62
N PRO A 346 -3.91 9.28 -45.06
CA PRO A 346 -5.11 8.45 -44.98
C PRO A 346 -5.02 7.21 -45.89
N PHE A 347 -5.45 6.07 -45.36
CA PHE A 347 -5.65 4.84 -46.13
C PHE A 347 -6.72 5.06 -47.22
N PRO A 348 -6.54 4.50 -48.44
CA PRO A 348 -7.57 4.55 -49.48
C PRO A 348 -8.82 3.78 -49.06
N GLU A 349 -10.00 4.33 -49.37
CA GLU A 349 -11.36 3.86 -48.99
C GLU A 349 -11.75 2.45 -49.49
N SER A 350 -10.86 1.69 -50.13
CA SER A 350 -11.18 0.36 -50.67
C SER A 350 -10.98 -0.81 -49.68
N ALA A 351 -10.54 -0.56 -48.44
CA ALA A 351 -10.25 -1.61 -47.45
C ALA A 351 -11.34 -1.79 -46.35
N LEU A 352 -12.41 -1.00 -46.35
CA LEU A 352 -13.53 -1.13 -45.40
C LEU A 352 -14.68 -2.03 -45.93
N GLY A 353 -14.40 -2.84 -46.94
CA GLY A 353 -15.35 -3.75 -47.58
C GLY A 353 -15.41 -5.16 -46.98
N SER A 354 -15.49 -5.30 -45.65
CA SER A 354 -16.18 -6.41 -44.96
C SER A 354 -15.92 -6.26 -43.48
N LEU A 355 -16.97 -6.13 -42.66
CA LEU A 355 -17.10 -6.60 -41.27
C LEU A 355 -18.37 -5.93 -40.70
N ASP A 356 -19.53 -6.34 -41.22
CA ASP A 356 -20.85 -5.95 -40.71
C ASP A 356 -21.17 -6.76 -39.43
N PHE A 357 -20.83 -6.22 -38.26
CA PHE A 357 -21.24 -6.75 -36.95
C PHE A 357 -22.58 -6.15 -36.47
N ARG A 358 -23.59 -6.11 -37.34
CA ARG A 358 -24.97 -5.78 -36.96
C ARG A 358 -25.95 -6.80 -37.54
N LYS A 359 -26.00 -7.97 -36.89
CA LYS A 359 -27.16 -8.86 -36.82
C LYS A 359 -26.83 -10.00 -35.86
N LEU A 360 -27.16 -9.83 -34.58
CA LEU A 360 -27.44 -10.90 -33.61
C LEU A 360 -27.90 -10.24 -32.29
N SER A 361 -29.08 -9.64 -32.34
CA SER A 361 -29.90 -9.38 -31.16
C SER A 361 -31.34 -9.49 -31.61
N LEU A 362 -31.83 -10.73 -31.64
CA LEU A 362 -33.23 -11.17 -31.64
C LEU A 362 -33.22 -12.70 -31.81
N MET A 363 -34.08 -13.40 -31.05
CA MET A 363 -34.21 -14.87 -30.85
C MET A 363 -33.27 -15.34 -29.71
N SER A 364 -33.75 -15.77 -28.54
CA SER A 364 -34.91 -16.62 -28.21
C SER A 364 -35.40 -16.27 -26.78
N GLY A 365 -36.66 -16.40 -26.39
CA GLY A 365 -37.67 -17.36 -26.87
C GLY A 365 -37.58 -18.64 -26.07
#